data_AF-A0AAV0Y1U6-F1
#
_entry.id   AF-A0AAV0Y1U6-F1
#
_cell.length_a   1.000
_cell.length_b   1.000
_cell.length_c   1.000
_cell.angle_alpha   90.00
_cell.angle_beta   90.00
_cell.angle_gamma   90.00
#
_symmetry.space_group_name_H-M   'P 1'
#
loop_
_entity.id
_entity.type
_entity.pdbx_description
1 polymer ?
#
loop_
_entity_poly.entity_id
_entity_poly.type
_entity_poly.pdbx_seq_one_letter_code
_entity_poly.pdbx_strand_id
1 'polypeptide(L)'
;MTFMGNYPSSPPKCKFEPALFHPNVTISGTVCLSLLDEGKDWHPDITIKQLLFGIQQLLNDPNISDPANYEASRIYCKNREEYYRRVRAQAKAMTRK
;
A
#
# COMPACT_ATOMS: atom_id res chain seq x y z
N MET A 1 -8.95 1.47 7.94
CA MET A 1 -9.17 2.75 7.23
C MET A 1 -9.69 3.75 8.24
N THR A 2 -9.18 4.99 8.21
CA THR A 2 -9.61 6.07 9.11
C THR A 2 -10.14 7.22 8.28
N PHE A 3 -11.39 7.61 8.51
CA PHE A 3 -12.04 8.74 7.86
C PHE A 3 -11.84 9.99 8.72
N MET A 4 -11.46 11.10 8.08
CA MET A 4 -11.31 12.40 8.75
C MET A 4 -12.61 13.22 8.59
N GLY A 5 -12.75 14.30 9.35
CA GLY A 5 -14.00 15.08 9.41
C GLY A 5 -14.45 15.74 8.09
N ASN A 6 -13.57 15.80 7.08
CA ASN A 6 -13.83 16.38 5.77
C ASN A 6 -13.95 15.34 4.63
N TYR A 7 -14.09 14.05 4.95
CA TYR A 7 -14.52 13.06 3.96
C TYR A 7 -15.93 13.40 3.44
N PRO A 8 -16.23 13.29 2.12
CA PRO A 8 -15.39 12.71 1.07
C PRO A 8 -14.50 13.70 0.30
N SER A 9 -14.42 14.98 0.71
CA SER A 9 -13.47 15.91 0.08
C SER A 9 -12.02 15.44 0.25
N SER A 10 -11.71 14.84 1.40
CA SER A 10 -10.44 14.16 1.67
C SER A 10 -10.57 12.64 1.62
N PRO A 11 -9.54 11.91 1.13
CA PRO A 11 -9.50 10.47 1.16
C PRO A 11 -9.39 9.94 2.59
N PRO A 12 -9.84 8.70 2.84
CA PRO A 12 -9.51 8.02 4.09
C PRO A 12 -8.01 7.71 4.15
N LYS A 13 -7.47 7.64 5.37
CA LYS A 13 -6.12 7.08 5.60
C LYS A 13 -6.20 5.55 5.67
N CYS A 14 -5.40 4.87 4.85
CA CYS A 14 -5.28 3.41 4.85
C CYS A 14 -3.95 2.97 5.47
N LYS A 15 -4.02 2.01 6.39
CA LYS A 15 -2.87 1.47 7.10
C LYS A 15 -3.03 -0.04 7.27
N PHE A 16 -1.95 -0.78 7.03
CA PHE A 16 -1.85 -2.19 7.36
C PHE A 16 -1.37 -2.37 8.80
N GLU A 17 -2.00 -3.29 9.52
CA GLU A 17 -1.64 -3.67 10.89
C GLU A 17 -1.58 -5.20 10.98
N PRO A 18 -0.39 -5.82 11.11
CA PRO A 18 0.94 -5.18 11.10
C PRO A 18 1.35 -4.65 9.71
N ALA A 19 2.38 -3.79 9.66
CA ALA A 19 2.91 -3.22 8.43
C ALA A 19 3.44 -4.31 7.46
N LEU A 20 3.25 -4.09 6.15
CA LEU A 20 3.70 -5.00 5.10
C LEU A 20 5.09 -4.62 4.59
N PHE A 21 5.87 -5.64 4.19
CA PHE A 21 7.12 -5.42 3.48
C PHE A 21 6.82 -5.15 2.00
N HIS A 22 6.59 -3.88 1.66
CA HIS A 22 6.14 -3.47 0.34
C HIS A 22 6.70 -2.08 -0.04
N PRO A 23 7.12 -1.83 -1.31
CA PRO A 23 7.69 -0.56 -1.73
C PRO A 23 6.81 0.67 -1.45
N ASN A 24 5.49 0.52 -1.50
CA ASN A 24 4.52 1.61 -1.29
C ASN A 24 3.76 1.54 0.04
N VAL A 25 4.30 0.83 1.03
CA VAL A 25 3.78 0.81 2.41
C VAL A 25 4.88 1.30 3.34
N THR A 26 4.60 2.33 4.13
CA THR A 26 5.57 2.87 5.10
C THR A 26 5.89 1.86 6.19
N ILE A 27 6.95 2.10 6.96
CA ILE A 27 7.30 1.27 8.14
C ILE A 27 6.17 1.28 9.19
N SER A 28 5.43 2.40 9.29
CA SER A 28 4.25 2.48 10.15
C SER A 28 3.03 1.75 9.58
N GLY A 29 3.06 1.29 8.32
CA GLY A 29 1.98 0.57 7.65
C GLY A 29 1.07 1.44 6.78
N THR A 30 1.28 2.76 6.72
CA THR A 30 0.50 3.67 5.89
C THR A 30 0.70 3.34 4.41
N VAL A 31 -0.39 3.28 3.65
CA VAL A 31 -0.36 2.99 2.21
C VAL A 31 -0.18 4.29 1.43
N CYS A 32 0.81 4.31 0.52
CA CYS A 32 1.03 5.39 -0.43
C CYS A 32 0.47 4.98 -1.80
N LEU A 33 -0.74 5.46 -2.11
CA LEU A 33 -1.45 5.24 -3.37
C LEU A 33 -2.01 6.58 -3.83
N SER A 34 -1.99 6.87 -5.13
CA SER A 34 -2.49 8.15 -5.66
C SER A 34 -3.99 8.36 -5.41
N LEU A 35 -4.78 7.29 -5.37
CA LEU A 35 -6.19 7.31 -4.96
C LEU A 35 -6.40 7.66 -3.47
N LEU A 36 -5.32 7.75 -2.68
CA LEU A 36 -5.36 8.14 -1.25
C LEU A 36 -4.70 9.51 -1.03
N ASP A 37 -4.50 10.28 -2.09
CA ASP A 37 -3.81 11.58 -2.07
C ASP A 37 -4.69 12.65 -2.74
N GLU A 38 -5.05 13.69 -1.98
CA GLU A 38 -5.90 14.81 -2.42
C GLU A 38 -5.29 15.60 -3.58
N GLY A 39 -3.96 15.61 -3.70
CA GLY A 39 -3.26 16.31 -4.76
C GLY A 39 -3.04 15.49 -6.03
N LYS A 40 -3.51 14.24 -6.05
CA LYS A 40 -3.30 13.30 -7.17
C LYS A 40 -4.65 12.80 -7.72
N ASP A 41 -4.97 11.53 -7.52
CA ASP A 41 -6.06 10.84 -8.21
C ASP A 41 -7.29 10.65 -7.31
N TRP A 42 -7.33 11.24 -6.11
CA TRP A 42 -8.51 11.19 -5.25
C TRP A 42 -9.67 11.97 -5.86
N HIS A 43 -10.86 11.39 -5.80
CA HIS A 43 -12.11 12.05 -6.13
C HIS A 43 -13.23 11.57 -5.18
N PRO A 44 -14.17 12.44 -4.75
CA PRO A 44 -15.21 12.08 -3.77
C PRO A 44 -16.16 10.94 -4.16
N ASP A 45 -16.22 10.57 -5.44
CA ASP A 45 -17.05 9.46 -5.95
C ASP A 45 -16.34 8.09 -5.86
N ILE A 46 -15.06 8.05 -5.49
CA ILE A 46 -14.31 6.81 -5.34
C ILE A 46 -14.90 6.02 -4.17
N THR A 47 -15.41 4.85 -4.49
CA THR A 47 -15.99 3.93 -3.52
C THR A 47 -14.91 3.22 -2.70
N ILE A 48 -15.26 2.77 -1.50
CA ILE A 48 -14.40 1.91 -0.67
C ILE A 48 -13.96 0.65 -1.46
N LYS A 49 -14.84 0.09 -2.29
CA LYS A 49 -14.51 -1.07 -3.13
C LYS A 49 -13.40 -0.74 -4.12
N GLN A 50 -13.47 0.40 -4.80
CA GLN A 50 -12.42 0.85 -5.72
C GLN A 50 -11.10 1.09 -4.98
N LEU A 51 -11.14 1.69 -3.78
CA LEU A 51 -9.93 1.87 -2.96
C LEU A 51 -9.29 0.54 -2.58
N LEU A 52 -10.06 -0.41 -2.05
CA LEU A 52 -9.53 -1.72 -1.65
C LEU A 52 -8.99 -2.52 -2.85
N PHE A 53 -9.66 -2.42 -4.00
CA PHE A 53 -9.16 -3.02 -5.24
C PHE A 53 -7.86 -2.36 -5.70
N GLY A 54 -7.78 -1.03 -5.67
CA GLY A 54 -6.55 -0.29 -5.98
C GLY A 54 -5.39 -0.65 -5.07
N ILE A 55 -5.64 -0.83 -3.77
CA ILE A 55 -4.63 -1.32 -2.81
C ILE A 55 -4.19 -2.75 -3.17
N GLN A 56 -5.11 -3.64 -3.52
CA GLN A 56 -4.76 -5.00 -3.95
C GLN A 56 -3.90 -4.99 -5.22
N GLN A 57 -4.25 -4.17 -6.21
CA GLN A 57 -3.43 -4.01 -7.42
C GLN A 57 -2.04 -3.46 -7.08
N LEU A 58 -1.96 -2.46 -6.21
CA LEU A 58 -0.68 -1.89 -5.75
C LEU A 58 0.21 -2.94 -5.09
N LEU A 59 -0.36 -3.90 -4.35
CA LEU A 59 0.39 -5.00 -3.74
C LEU A 59 1.00 -5.98 -4.76
N ASN A 60 0.34 -6.16 -5.91
CA ASN A 60 0.84 -7.00 -7.00
C ASN A 60 1.87 -6.26 -7.86
N ASP A 61 1.59 -4.98 -8.14
CA ASP A 61 2.37 -4.12 -9.04
C ASP A 61 2.84 -2.85 -8.30
N PRO A 62 3.97 -2.92 -7.57
CA PRO A 62 4.50 -1.78 -6.82
C PRO A 62 4.89 -0.61 -7.72
N ASN A 63 4.56 0.61 -7.29
CA ASN A 63 5.05 1.85 -7.90
C ASN A 63 6.47 2.18 -7.38
N ILE A 64 7.49 1.86 -8.17
CA ILE A 64 8.90 2.09 -7.82
C ILE A 64 9.38 3.53 -8.05
N SER A 65 8.59 4.36 -8.76
CA SER A 65 8.93 5.76 -9.03
C SER A 65 8.75 6.67 -7.81
N ASP A 66 7.86 6.29 -6.89
CA ASP A 66 7.56 7.01 -5.65
C ASP A 66 7.48 6.03 -4.45
N PRO A 67 8.63 5.50 -3.98
CA PRO A 67 8.64 4.47 -2.94
C PRO A 67 8.47 5.06 -1.54
N ALA A 68 7.57 4.48 -0.76
CA ALA A 68 7.39 4.75 0.67
C ALA A 68 8.37 3.96 1.56
N ASN A 69 8.86 2.83 1.06
CA ASN A 69 9.83 1.97 1.71
C ASN A 69 11.01 1.72 0.77
N TYR A 70 12.09 2.46 0.99
CA TYR A 70 13.30 2.39 0.18
C TYR A 70 13.99 1.02 0.24
N GLU A 71 13.93 0.31 1.37
CA GLU A 71 14.54 -1.03 1.47
C GLU A 71 13.78 -2.02 0.57
N ALA A 72 12.45 -2.06 0.71
CA ALA A 72 11.61 -2.94 -0.10
C ALA A 72 11.74 -2.62 -1.59
N SER A 73 11.74 -1.33 -1.96
CA SER A 73 11.95 -0.89 -3.34
C SER A 73 13.32 -1.30 -3.89
N ARG A 74 14.40 -1.07 -3.11
CA ARG A 74 15.76 -1.45 -3.52
C ARG A 74 15.89 -2.95 -3.74
N ILE A 75 15.33 -3.79 -2.85
CA ILE A 75 15.37 -5.25 -2.98
C ILE A 75 14.51 -5.68 -4.17
N TYR A 76 13.32 -5.12 -4.35
CA TYR A 76 12.45 -5.37 -5.50
C TYR A 76 13.14 -5.11 -6.84
N CYS A 77 13.92 -4.03 -6.95
CA CYS A 77 14.65 -3.67 -8.16
C CYS A 77 15.96 -4.46 -8.37
N LYS A 78 16.71 -4.74 -7.30
CA LYS A 78 18.05 -5.37 -7.42
C LYS A 78 18.04 -6.89 -7.30
N ASN A 79 17.12 -7.46 -6.53
CA ASN A 79 17.02 -8.90 -6.27
C ASN A 79 15.56 -9.30 -6.07
N ARG A 80 14.88 -9.54 -7.19
CA ARG A 80 13.46 -9.85 -7.21
C ARG A 80 13.13 -11.17 -6.52
N GLU A 81 14.02 -12.15 -6.58
CA GLU A 81 13.86 -13.44 -5.90
C GLU A 81 13.83 -13.28 -4.38
N GLU A 82 14.76 -12.51 -3.82
CA GLU A 82 14.80 -12.21 -2.39
C GLU A 82 13.55 -11.43 -1.93
N TYR A 83 13.10 -10.46 -2.74
CA TYR A 83 11.84 -9.76 -2.48
C TYR A 83 10.67 -10.75 -2.34
N TYR A 84 10.47 -11.61 -3.35
CA TYR A 84 9.39 -12.59 -3.32
C TYR A 84 9.54 -13.61 -2.20
N ARG A 85 10.76 -14.00 -1.82
CA ARG A 85 11.01 -14.88 -0.67
C ARG A 85 10.50 -14.25 0.63
N ARG A 86 10.80 -12.98 0.87
CA ARG A 86 10.32 -12.23 2.04
C ARG A 86 8.81 -12.05 2.04
N VAL A 87 8.23 -11.63 0.91
CA VAL A 87 6.77 -11.45 0.77
C VAL A 87 6.01 -12.75 1.00
N ARG A 88 6.47 -13.87 0.42
CA ARG A 88 5.86 -15.19 0.65
C ARG A 88 5.96 -15.63 2.11
N ALA A 89 7.10 -15.39 2.76
CA ALA A 89 7.26 -15.70 4.18
C ALA A 89 6.30 -14.87 5.05
N GLN A 90 6.18 -13.58 4.77
CA GLN A 90 5.24 -12.69 5.47
C GLN A 90 3.78 -13.11 5.24
N ALA A 91 3.38 -13.40 4.00
CA ALA A 91 2.02 -13.85 3.67
C ALA A 91 1.67 -15.16 4.39
N LYS A 92 2.59 -16.13 4.45
CA LYS A 92 2.41 -17.37 5.22
C LYS A 92 2.24 -17.11 6.72
N ALA A 93 3.04 -16.21 7.30
CA ALA A 93 2.92 -15.84 8.72
C ALA A 93 1.62 -15.12 9.06
N MET A 94 1.04 -14.38 8.10
CA MET A 94 -0.23 -13.67 8.25
C MET A 94 -1.46 -14.53 7.96
N THR A 95 -1.30 -15.68 7.34
CA THR A 95 -2.40 -16.62 7.10
C THR A 95 -2.81 -17.20 8.46
N ARG A 96 -4.02 -16.87 8.92
CA ARG A 96 -4.58 -17.41 10.18
C ARG A 96 -4.56 -18.94 10.12
N LYS A 97 -4.15 -19.58 11.23
CA LYS A 97 -4.55 -20.96 11.52
C LYS A 97 -6.07 -21.01 11.73
#